data_AF-A0A2N2VRX0-F1
#
_entry.id   AF-A0A2N2VRX0-F1
#
_cell.length_a   1.000
_cell.length_b   1.000
_cell.length_c   1.000
_cell.angle_alpha   90.00
_cell.angle_beta   90.00
_cell.angle_gamma   90.00
#
_symmetry.space_group_name_H-M   'P 1'
#
loop_
_entity.id
_entity.type
_entity.pdbx_description
1 polymer ?
#
loop_
_entity_poly.entity_id
_entity_poly.type
_entity_poly.pdbx_seq_one_letter_code
_entity_poly.pdbx_strand_id
1 'polypeptide(L)'
;MNSRFLHHSGFSLIELTIVLVIVAILSSGLMFGLTTQSDTTNARESQRQLDAAKDALLGFAMTNGRLPCPADLATPPACPSPSDSTSLCLGLEGSFKADGTTCTSQYGVLPWLTLGLSETDPWGNHFTYFVSDQFSAKVPDGAQASFTLDSGVTSTAGLAKITNLSSQGSTNIAIDVAAVIVSHGKRSAGAYLSDGTKIPNAMGDELKNANNTQTFVASTPTPDFDDQLVWISQHILKSRLVAVGKLP
;
A
#
# COMPACT_ATOMS: atom_id res chain seq x y z
N MET A 1 43.60 37.93 -61.09
CA MET A 1 42.62 37.01 -60.48
C MET A 1 41.84 37.81 -59.43
N ASN A 2 40.64 38.30 -59.76
CA ASN A 2 39.81 39.04 -58.81
C ASN A 2 38.87 38.07 -58.11
N SER A 3 39.15 37.79 -56.84
CA SER A 3 38.28 36.97 -55.99
C SER A 3 37.01 37.76 -55.63
N ARG A 4 35.84 37.26 -56.05
CA ARG A 4 34.55 37.80 -55.63
C ARG A 4 34.21 37.24 -54.25
N PHE A 5 34.22 38.08 -53.22
CA PHE A 5 33.68 37.73 -51.91
C PHE A 5 32.15 37.65 -51.99
N LEU A 6 31.60 36.46 -51.74
CA LEU A 6 30.18 36.26 -51.50
C LEU A 6 29.81 36.87 -50.15
N HIS A 7 28.95 37.89 -50.14
CA HIS A 7 28.36 38.42 -48.91
C HIS A 7 27.45 37.35 -48.29
N HIS A 8 27.82 36.86 -47.11
CA HIS A 8 26.90 36.10 -46.27
C HIS A 8 25.97 37.09 -45.56
N SER A 9 24.66 37.00 -45.82
CA SER A 9 23.64 37.68 -45.02
C SER A 9 23.63 37.07 -43.63
N GLY A 10 24.18 37.79 -42.64
CA GLY A 10 24.09 37.41 -41.24
C GLY A 10 22.66 37.61 -40.71
N PHE A 11 22.21 36.73 -39.81
CA PHE A 11 20.93 36.86 -39.13
C PHE A 11 20.86 38.15 -38.31
N SER A 12 19.71 38.81 -38.34
CA SER A 12 19.52 40.05 -37.57
C SER A 12 19.43 39.74 -36.07
N LEU A 13 19.98 40.64 -35.24
CA LEU A 13 19.87 40.54 -33.77
C LEU A 13 18.41 40.44 -33.32
N ILE A 14 17.48 41.09 -34.02
CA ILE A 14 16.05 41.02 -33.70
C ILE A 14 15.47 39.62 -33.97
N GLU A 15 15.89 38.96 -35.06
CA GLU A 15 15.40 37.63 -35.44
C GLU A 15 15.88 36.60 -34.42
N LEU A 16 17.15 36.67 -34.01
CA LEU A 16 17.70 35.80 -32.97
C LEU A 16 17.01 36.03 -31.62
N THR A 17 16.65 37.28 -31.29
CA THR A 17 15.94 37.58 -30.04
C THR A 17 14.51 37.02 -30.06
N ILE A 18 13.78 37.14 -31.18
CA ILE A 18 12.43 36.58 -31.32
C ILE A 18 12.47 35.05 -31.22
N VAL A 19 13.44 34.38 -31.86
CA VAL A 19 13.62 32.93 -31.76
C VAL A 19 13.87 32.51 -30.32
N LEU A 20 14.74 33.21 -29.58
CA LEU A 20 15.01 32.90 -28.17
C LEU A 20 13.79 33.09 -27.28
N VAL A 21 12.98 34.13 -27.51
CA VAL A 21 11.72 34.35 -26.78
C VAL A 21 10.73 33.22 -27.05
N ILE A 22 10.57 32.79 -28.30
CA ILE A 22 9.69 31.67 -28.66
C ILE A 22 10.17 30.37 -28.01
N VAL A 23 11.48 30.08 -28.08
CA VAL A 23 12.06 28.88 -27.44
C VAL A 23 11.88 28.90 -25.93
N ALA A 24 12.02 30.06 -25.27
CA ALA A 24 11.80 30.19 -23.84
C ALA A 24 10.34 29.93 -23.45
N ILE A 25 9.37 30.44 -24.22
CA ILE A 25 7.94 30.21 -23.98
C ILE A 25 7.58 28.73 -24.20
N LEU A 26 8.08 28.12 -25.29
CA LEU A 26 7.83 26.71 -25.59
C LEU A 26 8.47 25.76 -24.55
N SER A 27 9.68 26.10 -24.08
CA SER A 27 10.36 25.33 -23.04
C SER A 27 9.66 25.43 -21.68
N SER A 28 9.01 26.57 -21.39
CA SER A 28 8.24 26.75 -20.15
C SER A 28 6.96 25.90 -20.11
N GLY A 29 6.28 25.68 -21.24
CA GLY A 29 5.07 24.86 -21.31
C GLY A 29 5.30 23.36 -21.13
N LEU A 30 6.47 22.84 -21.52
CA LEU A 30 6.78 21.41 -21.48
C LEU A 30 6.97 20.86 -20.05
N MET A 31 7.41 21.71 -19.12
CA MET A 31 7.72 21.28 -17.74
C MET A 31 6.47 20.97 -16.91
N PHE A 32 5.33 21.60 -17.18
CA PHE A 32 4.08 21.38 -16.44
C PHE A 32 3.35 20.08 -16.83
N GLY A 33 3.54 19.55 -18.04
CA GLY A 33 2.88 18.32 -18.49
C GLY A 33 3.50 17.03 -17.97
N LEU A 34 4.80 17.05 -17.61
CA LEU A 34 5.52 15.87 -17.17
C LEU A 34 5.14 15.42 -15.75
N THR A 35 4.81 16.36 -14.86
CA THR A 35 4.53 16.06 -13.44
C THR A 35 3.16 15.40 -13.25
N THR A 36 2.12 15.86 -13.95
CA THR A 36 0.78 15.25 -13.90
C THR A 36 0.76 13.84 -14.48
N GLN A 37 1.58 13.59 -15.51
CA GLN A 37 1.74 12.25 -16.08
C GLN A 37 2.44 11.29 -15.11
N SER A 38 3.39 11.80 -14.31
CA SER A 38 4.06 11.03 -13.26
C SER A 38 3.08 10.60 -12.16
N ASP A 39 2.27 11.52 -11.63
CA ASP A 39 1.34 11.21 -10.53
C ASP A 39 0.29 10.16 -10.92
N THR A 40 -0.28 10.25 -12.13
CA THR A 40 -1.23 9.25 -12.63
C THR A 40 -0.59 7.89 -12.88
N THR A 41 0.69 7.86 -13.24
CA THR A 41 1.45 6.62 -13.43
C THR A 41 1.74 5.98 -12.07
N ASN A 42 2.17 6.76 -11.09
CA ASN A 42 2.41 6.29 -9.73
C ASN A 42 1.14 5.74 -9.08
N ALA A 43 0.00 6.42 -9.20
CA ALA A 43 -1.27 5.92 -8.66
C ALA A 43 -1.71 4.59 -9.30
N ARG A 44 -1.46 4.40 -10.60
CA ARG A 44 -1.73 3.14 -11.28
C ARG A 44 -0.78 2.03 -10.84
N GLU A 45 0.48 2.36 -10.64
CA GLU A 45 1.47 1.39 -10.15
C GLU A 45 1.20 0.98 -8.71
N SER A 46 0.85 1.91 -7.83
CA SER A 46 0.43 1.61 -6.46
C SER A 46 -0.78 0.68 -6.44
N GLN A 47 -1.78 0.92 -7.30
CA GLN A 47 -2.93 0.02 -7.42
C GLN A 47 -2.53 -1.40 -7.84
N ARG A 48 -1.59 -1.55 -8.78
CA ARG A 48 -1.08 -2.88 -9.19
C ARG A 48 -0.35 -3.58 -8.05
N GLN A 49 0.45 -2.84 -7.29
CA GLN A 49 1.17 -3.37 -6.14
C GLN A 49 0.21 -3.78 -5.01
N LEU A 50 -0.86 -3.00 -4.77
CA LEU A 50 -1.94 -3.36 -3.86
C LEU A 50 -2.63 -4.66 -4.29
N ASP A 51 -2.96 -4.81 -5.57
CA ASP A 51 -3.59 -6.03 -6.09
C ASP A 51 -2.65 -7.25 -5.98
N ALA A 52 -1.36 -7.08 -6.28
CA ALA A 52 -0.35 -8.12 -6.07
C ALA A 52 -0.19 -8.49 -4.59
N ALA A 53 -0.24 -7.51 -3.69
CA ALA A 53 -0.20 -7.74 -2.25
C ALA A 53 -1.41 -8.54 -1.75
N LYS A 54 -2.60 -8.20 -2.24
CA LYS A 54 -3.83 -8.95 -1.96
C LYS A 54 -3.72 -10.40 -2.41
N ASP A 55 -3.21 -10.65 -3.61
CA ASP A 55 -3.02 -12.01 -4.12
C ASP A 55 -1.97 -12.80 -3.32
N ALA A 56 -0.86 -12.17 -2.95
CA ALA A 56 0.17 -12.77 -2.11
C ALA A 56 -0.36 -13.13 -0.72
N LEU A 57 -1.18 -12.27 -0.11
CA LEU A 57 -1.85 -12.55 1.16
C LEU A 57 -2.80 -13.75 1.07
N LEU A 58 -3.58 -13.85 -0.01
CA LEU A 58 -4.45 -15.00 -0.25
C LEU A 58 -3.63 -16.28 -0.46
N GLY A 59 -2.53 -16.23 -1.22
CA GLY A 59 -1.62 -17.36 -1.41
C GLY A 59 -0.94 -17.81 -0.13
N PHE A 60 -0.51 -16.85 0.71
CA PHE A 60 0.00 -17.13 2.04
C PHE A 60 -1.05 -17.84 2.89
N ALA A 61 -2.31 -17.39 2.87
CA ALA A 61 -3.37 -18.01 3.64
C ALA A 61 -3.74 -19.42 3.15
N MET A 62 -3.70 -19.67 1.84
CA MET A 62 -3.90 -21.00 1.28
C MET A 62 -2.81 -21.98 1.73
N THR A 63 -1.57 -21.51 1.92
CA THR A 63 -0.45 -22.34 2.34
C THR A 63 -0.44 -22.53 3.86
N ASN A 64 -0.64 -21.45 4.61
CA ASN A 64 -0.45 -21.41 6.05
C ASN A 64 -1.74 -21.56 6.86
N GLY A 65 -2.92 -21.56 6.22
CA GLY A 65 -4.21 -21.66 6.91
C GLY A 65 -4.57 -20.43 7.74
N ARG A 66 -3.86 -19.30 7.54
CA ARG A 66 -4.06 -18.01 8.22
C ARG A 66 -3.47 -16.88 7.38
N LEU A 67 -3.92 -15.65 7.58
CA LEU A 67 -3.22 -14.47 7.09
C LEU A 67 -1.96 -14.19 7.93
N PRO A 68 -0.91 -13.57 7.34
CA PRO A 68 0.31 -13.27 8.08
C PRO A 68 0.06 -12.18 9.12
N CYS A 69 0.84 -12.20 10.20
CA CYS A 69 0.86 -11.10 11.15
C CYS A 69 1.51 -9.87 10.51
N PRO A 70 1.02 -8.65 10.78
CA PRO A 70 1.66 -7.43 10.29
C PRO A 70 3.12 -7.37 10.72
N ALA A 71 3.98 -6.89 9.82
CA ALA A 71 5.35 -6.59 10.17
C ALA A 71 5.37 -5.43 11.18
N ASP A 72 6.23 -5.57 12.19
CA ASP A 72 6.47 -4.54 13.20
C ASP A 72 7.89 -4.01 13.01
N LEU A 73 7.99 -2.73 12.63
CA LEU A 73 9.27 -2.05 12.42
C LEU A 73 9.98 -1.71 13.73
N ALA A 74 9.25 -1.65 14.86
CA ALA A 74 9.83 -1.37 16.17
C ALA A 74 10.36 -2.65 16.84
N THR A 75 9.65 -3.77 16.69
CA THR A 75 10.05 -5.07 17.23
C THR A 75 10.03 -6.17 16.17
N PRO A 76 10.91 -6.10 15.15
CA PRO A 76 10.95 -7.11 14.10
C PRO A 76 11.34 -8.48 14.66
N PRO A 77 10.85 -9.58 14.06
CA PRO A 77 11.28 -10.93 14.44
C PRO A 77 12.78 -11.13 14.18
N ALA A 78 13.35 -12.16 14.80
CA ALA A 78 14.73 -12.55 14.55
C ALA A 78 14.93 -12.94 13.08
N CYS A 79 16.04 -12.51 12.50
CA CYS A 79 16.41 -12.84 11.15
C CYS A 79 16.60 -14.35 10.94
N PRO A 80 16.23 -14.89 9.75
CA PRO A 80 16.46 -16.30 9.43
C PRO A 80 17.94 -16.71 9.51
N SER A 81 18.86 -15.82 9.13
CA SER A 81 20.29 -15.99 9.34
C SER A 81 20.82 -15.00 10.39
N PRO A 82 21.66 -15.46 11.34
CA PRO A 82 22.29 -14.57 12.31
C PRO A 82 23.31 -13.60 11.69
N SER A 83 23.67 -13.79 10.41
CA SER A 83 24.53 -12.88 9.66
C SER A 83 23.79 -11.71 9.01
N ASP A 84 22.46 -11.79 8.93
CA ASP A 84 21.66 -10.77 8.27
C ASP A 84 21.53 -9.55 9.18
N SER A 85 21.58 -8.35 8.60
CA SER A 85 21.33 -7.14 9.38
C SER A 85 19.85 -7.11 9.80
N THR A 86 19.58 -6.61 11.00
CA THR A 86 18.22 -6.48 11.53
C THR A 86 17.30 -5.67 10.61
N SER A 87 17.85 -4.73 9.83
CA SER A 87 17.13 -3.98 8.79
C SER A 87 16.60 -4.85 7.65
N LEU A 88 17.25 -5.97 7.33
CA LEU A 88 16.78 -6.91 6.31
C LEU A 88 15.55 -7.69 6.77
N CYS A 89 15.24 -7.67 8.07
CA CYS A 89 14.22 -8.52 8.69
C CYS A 89 12.95 -7.75 9.04
N LEU A 90 12.94 -6.43 8.77
CA LEU A 90 11.81 -5.54 8.97
C LEU A 90 10.58 -5.94 8.14
N GLY A 91 10.78 -6.66 7.02
CA GLY A 91 9.71 -7.10 6.12
C GLY A 91 9.15 -8.49 6.42
N LEU A 92 9.61 -9.15 7.49
CA LEU A 92 9.10 -10.47 7.87
C LEU A 92 7.75 -10.33 8.59
N GLU A 93 6.93 -11.39 8.54
CA GLU A 93 5.69 -11.42 9.32
C GLU A 93 5.96 -11.21 10.81
N GLY A 94 5.08 -10.44 11.45
CA GLY A 94 5.21 -10.15 12.87
C GLY A 94 5.10 -11.40 13.75
N SER A 95 5.54 -11.24 14.99
CA SER A 95 5.45 -12.32 15.98
C SER A 95 4.04 -12.47 16.55
N PHE A 96 3.78 -13.66 17.11
CA PHE A 96 2.64 -13.87 18.00
C PHE A 96 2.91 -13.29 19.39
N LYS A 97 1.85 -12.99 20.13
CA LYS A 97 1.92 -12.70 21.57
C LYS A 97 2.56 -13.88 22.32
N ALA A 98 3.01 -13.63 23.55
CA ALA A 98 3.65 -14.65 24.39
C ALA A 98 2.75 -15.87 24.69
N ASP A 99 1.43 -15.71 24.62
CA ASP A 99 0.46 -16.82 24.73
C ASP A 99 0.39 -17.69 23.47
N GLY A 100 1.02 -17.26 22.37
CA GLY A 100 1.07 -17.96 21.09
C GLY A 100 -0.25 -17.99 20.33
N THR A 101 -1.27 -17.20 20.71
CA THR A 101 -2.61 -17.34 20.13
C THR A 101 -2.86 -16.37 18.97
N THR A 102 -2.51 -15.10 19.18
CA THR A 102 -2.84 -13.98 18.27
C THR A 102 -1.58 -13.20 17.93
N CYS A 103 -1.64 -12.42 16.84
CA CYS A 103 -0.54 -11.54 16.47
C CYS A 103 -0.29 -10.51 17.58
N THR A 104 0.96 -10.07 17.73
CA THR A 104 1.32 -9.01 18.69
C THR A 104 0.55 -7.72 18.39
N SER A 105 0.34 -7.42 17.11
CA SER A 105 -0.46 -6.30 16.63
C SER A 105 -1.36 -6.72 15.46
N GLN A 106 -2.53 -6.08 15.37
CA GLN A 106 -3.44 -6.20 14.22
C GLN A 106 -3.13 -5.18 13.11
N TYR A 107 -2.32 -4.16 13.43
CA TYR A 107 -1.94 -3.07 12.54
C TYR A 107 -0.41 -2.98 12.47
N GLY A 108 0.11 -2.76 11.28
CA GLY A 108 1.54 -2.58 11.09
C GLY A 108 1.85 -2.35 9.62
N VAL A 109 3.02 -2.78 9.21
CA VAL A 109 3.42 -2.76 7.80
C VAL A 109 3.08 -4.09 7.15
N LEU A 110 2.77 -4.06 5.85
CA LEU A 110 2.60 -5.27 5.06
C LEU A 110 3.91 -6.08 5.11
N PRO A 111 3.91 -7.38 5.47
CA PRO A 111 5.15 -8.16 5.57
C PRO A 111 5.71 -8.52 4.19
N TRP A 112 6.28 -7.53 3.51
CA TRP A 112 6.67 -7.59 2.10
C TRP A 112 7.71 -8.69 1.82
N LEU A 113 8.65 -8.91 2.73
CA LEU A 113 9.69 -9.92 2.55
C LEU A 113 9.12 -11.32 2.70
N THR A 114 8.24 -11.56 3.68
CA THR A 114 7.53 -12.84 3.82
C THR A 114 6.63 -13.12 2.61
N LEU A 115 6.06 -12.08 2.01
CA LEU A 115 5.16 -12.20 0.86
C LEU A 115 5.89 -12.19 -0.50
N GLY A 116 7.20 -11.92 -0.52
CA GLY A 116 7.97 -11.82 -1.77
C GLY A 116 7.60 -10.61 -2.63
N LEU A 117 7.25 -9.50 -2.00
CA LEU A 117 6.79 -8.26 -2.64
C LEU A 117 7.84 -7.15 -2.54
N SER A 118 7.65 -6.10 -3.35
CA SER A 118 8.39 -4.84 -3.20
C SER A 118 8.10 -4.19 -1.86
N GLU A 119 9.12 -3.57 -1.27
CA GLU A 119 9.06 -2.97 0.07
C GLU A 119 8.16 -1.74 0.16
N THR A 120 8.25 -0.87 -0.85
CA THR A 120 7.65 0.46 -0.85
C THR A 120 6.69 0.64 -2.01
N ASP A 121 5.74 1.53 -1.80
CA ASP A 121 4.89 2.10 -2.83
C ASP A 121 5.69 3.05 -3.75
N PRO A 122 5.09 3.55 -4.85
CA PRO A 122 5.80 4.41 -5.81
C PRO A 122 6.28 5.75 -5.25
N TRP A 123 5.84 6.15 -4.05
CA TRP A 123 6.28 7.35 -3.36
C TRP A 123 7.35 7.07 -2.30
N GLY A 124 7.76 5.81 -2.15
CA GLY A 124 8.83 5.39 -1.23
C GLY A 124 8.34 5.10 0.17
N ASN A 125 7.03 4.97 0.39
CA ASN A 125 6.46 4.64 1.69
C ASN A 125 6.11 3.15 1.77
N HIS A 126 6.16 2.58 2.96
CA HIS A 126 5.61 1.25 3.18
C HIS A 126 4.09 1.23 3.09
N PHE A 127 3.55 0.13 2.55
CA PHE A 127 2.13 -0.19 2.66
C PHE A 127 1.77 -0.51 4.11
N THR A 128 0.75 0.14 4.65
CA THR A 128 0.20 -0.23 5.96
C THR A 128 -0.82 -1.35 5.79
N TYR A 129 -0.90 -2.20 6.82
CA TYR A 129 -1.65 -3.44 6.78
C TYR A 129 -2.42 -3.64 8.07
N PHE A 130 -3.71 -3.92 7.92
CA PHE A 130 -4.58 -4.39 8.99
C PHE A 130 -4.97 -5.84 8.73
N VAL A 131 -5.02 -6.63 9.80
CA VAL A 131 -5.59 -7.97 9.79
C VAL A 131 -6.40 -8.26 11.05
N SER A 132 -7.53 -8.93 10.87
CA SER A 132 -8.32 -9.44 11.99
C SER A 132 -7.60 -10.60 12.68
N ASP A 133 -7.55 -10.56 14.03
CA ASP A 133 -7.08 -11.70 14.83
C ASP A 133 -7.89 -12.97 14.58
N GLN A 134 -9.14 -12.85 14.09
CA GLN A 134 -9.96 -14.00 13.69
C GLN A 134 -9.39 -14.77 12.50
N PHE A 135 -8.52 -14.14 11.69
CA PHE A 135 -7.96 -14.74 10.48
C PHE A 135 -6.44 -14.81 10.46
N SER A 136 -5.75 -14.19 11.43
CA SER A 136 -4.28 -14.21 11.55
C SER A 136 -3.76 -15.00 12.75
N ALA A 137 -4.65 -15.51 13.61
CA ALA A 137 -4.27 -16.34 14.75
C ALA A 137 -3.37 -17.52 14.36
N LYS A 138 -2.56 -17.99 15.31
CA LYS A 138 -1.71 -19.16 15.12
C LYS A 138 -2.58 -20.38 14.80
N VAL A 139 -2.17 -21.20 13.85
CA VAL A 139 -2.86 -22.46 13.56
C VAL A 139 -2.62 -23.44 14.73
N PRO A 140 -3.67 -23.96 15.37
CA PRO A 140 -3.53 -24.95 16.43
C PRO A 140 -2.87 -26.25 15.94
N ASP A 141 -2.20 -26.96 16.83
CA ASP A 141 -1.56 -28.24 16.49
C ASP A 141 -2.59 -29.25 15.96
N GLY A 142 -2.30 -29.85 14.80
CA GLY A 142 -3.20 -30.78 14.12
C GLY A 142 -4.34 -30.14 13.33
N ALA A 143 -4.52 -28.82 13.40
CA ALA A 143 -5.45 -28.10 12.55
C ALA A 143 -4.81 -27.71 11.21
N GLN A 144 -5.66 -27.50 10.20
CA GLN A 144 -5.21 -27.03 8.88
C GLN A 144 -5.26 -25.51 8.74
N ALA A 145 -6.13 -24.85 9.51
CA ALA A 145 -6.34 -23.41 9.53
C ALA A 145 -6.58 -22.91 10.96
N SER A 146 -6.37 -21.61 11.20
CA SER A 146 -6.58 -21.00 12.51
C SER A 146 -8.03 -20.59 12.79
N PHE A 147 -8.90 -20.79 11.81
CA PHE A 147 -10.30 -20.43 11.85
C PHE A 147 -11.15 -21.47 11.11
N THR A 148 -12.46 -21.30 11.17
CA THR A 148 -13.49 -22.22 10.66
C THR A 148 -14.43 -21.47 9.70
N LEU A 149 -15.35 -22.20 9.05
CA LEU A 149 -16.35 -21.57 8.17
C LEU A 149 -17.29 -20.61 8.90
N ASP A 150 -17.60 -20.87 10.17
CA ASP A 150 -18.46 -20.06 11.05
C ASP A 150 -17.75 -18.88 11.71
N SER A 151 -16.41 -18.79 11.61
CA SER A 151 -15.64 -17.66 12.15
C SER A 151 -16.12 -16.34 11.56
N GLY A 152 -16.40 -15.31 12.37
CA GLY A 152 -16.89 -14.02 11.87
C GLY A 152 -18.36 -14.01 11.41
N VAL A 153 -19.13 -15.09 11.61
CA VAL A 153 -20.57 -15.16 11.28
C VAL A 153 -21.45 -14.74 12.47
N THR A 154 -21.07 -15.15 13.68
CA THR A 154 -21.84 -14.86 14.92
C THR A 154 -21.45 -13.56 15.60
N SER A 155 -20.28 -13.01 15.24
CA SER A 155 -19.78 -11.74 15.72
C SER A 155 -18.82 -11.13 14.71
N THR A 156 -19.13 -9.91 14.26
CA THR A 156 -18.26 -9.11 13.40
C THR A 156 -17.18 -8.38 14.22
N ALA A 157 -17.14 -8.58 15.54
CA ALA A 157 -16.16 -7.95 16.41
C ALA A 157 -14.73 -8.39 16.02
N GLY A 158 -13.86 -7.43 15.71
CA GLY A 158 -12.52 -7.71 15.21
C GLY A 158 -12.39 -7.65 13.69
N LEU A 159 -13.48 -7.46 12.94
CA LEU A 159 -13.47 -7.28 11.48
C LEU A 159 -13.55 -5.80 11.11
N ALA A 160 -12.91 -5.45 9.99
CA ALA A 160 -12.96 -4.09 9.47
C ALA A 160 -14.21 -3.81 8.65
N LYS A 161 -14.54 -2.52 8.53
CA LYS A 161 -15.51 -1.98 7.57
C LYS A 161 -14.86 -0.92 6.71
N ILE A 162 -15.30 -0.84 5.46
CA ILE A 162 -14.88 0.18 4.50
C ILE A 162 -16.06 1.11 4.24
N THR A 163 -15.87 2.39 4.45
CA THR A 163 -16.85 3.44 4.14
C THR A 163 -16.46 4.18 2.87
N ASN A 164 -17.45 4.55 2.07
CA ASN A 164 -17.27 5.48 0.96
C ASN A 164 -17.92 6.82 1.28
N LEU A 165 -17.26 7.90 0.86
CA LEU A 165 -17.65 9.27 1.18
C LEU A 165 -18.37 10.01 0.05
N SER A 166 -18.53 9.41 -1.13
CA SER A 166 -19.21 10.06 -2.27
C SER A 166 -20.71 10.27 -2.05
N SER A 167 -21.23 9.93 -0.88
CA SER A 167 -22.62 10.13 -0.47
C SER A 167 -22.61 10.77 0.92
N GLN A 168 -23.29 11.90 1.09
CA GLN A 168 -23.55 12.51 2.39
C GLN A 168 -24.21 11.48 3.32
N GLY A 169 -23.41 10.85 4.19
CA GLY A 169 -23.80 9.72 5.03
C GLY A 169 -22.84 8.55 4.85
N SER A 170 -22.12 8.20 5.94
CA SER A 170 -21.17 7.09 6.04
C SER A 170 -21.77 5.74 5.62
N THR A 171 -21.83 5.50 4.31
CA THR A 171 -22.34 4.25 3.77
C THR A 171 -21.20 3.26 3.74
N ASN A 172 -21.35 2.15 4.47
CA ASN A 172 -20.41 1.05 4.39
C ASN A 172 -20.51 0.44 2.99
N ILE A 173 -19.43 0.47 2.23
CA ILE A 173 -19.32 -0.23 0.94
C ILE A 173 -18.78 -1.65 1.11
N ALA A 174 -18.16 -1.95 2.26
CA ALA A 174 -17.82 -3.30 2.67
C ALA A 174 -17.89 -3.42 4.19
N ILE A 175 -18.31 -4.58 4.66
CA ILE A 175 -18.28 -5.01 6.06
C ILE A 175 -17.61 -6.38 6.13
N ASP A 176 -17.29 -6.82 7.34
CA ASP A 176 -16.69 -8.12 7.61
C ASP A 176 -15.40 -8.38 6.81
N VAL A 177 -14.58 -7.34 6.75
CA VAL A 177 -13.30 -7.36 6.05
C VAL A 177 -12.25 -8.02 6.95
N ALA A 178 -11.59 -9.04 6.39
CA ALA A 178 -10.56 -9.82 7.08
C ALA A 178 -9.22 -9.09 7.14
N ALA A 179 -8.88 -8.36 6.08
CA ALA A 179 -7.66 -7.57 6.00
C ALA A 179 -7.79 -6.38 5.05
N VAL A 180 -7.01 -5.33 5.31
CA VAL A 180 -6.91 -4.11 4.49
C VAL A 180 -5.44 -3.78 4.27
N ILE A 181 -5.10 -3.38 3.05
CA ILE A 181 -3.78 -2.87 2.66
C ILE A 181 -3.98 -1.45 2.16
N VAL A 182 -3.17 -0.51 2.66
CA VAL A 182 -3.25 0.91 2.32
C VAL A 182 -1.90 1.41 1.80
N SER A 183 -1.92 2.10 0.65
CA SER A 183 -0.88 3.05 0.26
C SER A 183 -1.37 4.45 0.61
N HIS A 184 -0.53 5.21 1.29
CA HIS A 184 -0.87 6.55 1.79
C HIS A 184 -0.67 7.66 0.74
N GLY A 185 -0.57 7.27 -0.53
CA GLY A 185 -0.43 8.19 -1.64
C GLY A 185 0.83 9.06 -1.59
N LYS A 186 0.79 10.13 -2.39
CA LYS A 186 1.82 11.15 -2.48
C LYS A 186 1.95 11.97 -1.21
N ARG A 187 0.83 12.24 -0.52
CA ARG A 187 0.84 13.00 0.73
C ARG A 187 1.48 12.23 1.88
N SER A 188 1.49 10.89 1.80
CA SER A 188 2.19 9.99 2.71
C SER A 188 1.75 10.12 4.18
N ALA A 189 0.62 10.79 4.45
CA ALA A 189 0.21 11.12 5.80
C ALA A 189 -0.25 9.84 6.53
N GLY A 190 0.46 9.47 7.60
CA GLY A 190 0.20 8.23 8.33
C GLY A 190 0.97 7.00 7.85
N ALA A 191 1.75 7.13 6.76
CA ALA A 191 2.62 6.07 6.26
C ALA A 191 3.84 5.83 7.15
N TYR A 192 4.58 4.76 6.85
CA TYR A 192 5.90 4.51 7.42
C TYR A 192 6.96 4.66 6.34
N LEU A 193 8.06 5.34 6.65
CA LEU A 193 9.26 5.38 5.82
C LEU A 193 10.06 4.08 5.96
N SER A 194 10.97 3.81 5.01
CA SER A 194 11.87 2.65 5.05
C SER A 194 12.73 2.53 6.31
N ASP A 195 12.94 3.62 7.05
CA ASP A 195 13.66 3.63 8.33
C ASP A 195 12.78 3.31 9.55
N GLY A 196 11.49 3.05 9.34
CA GLY A 196 10.51 2.78 10.39
C GLY A 196 9.84 4.01 10.99
N THR A 197 10.19 5.21 10.55
CA THR A 197 9.56 6.44 11.04
C THR A 197 8.13 6.56 10.50
N LYS A 198 7.16 6.69 11.41
CA LYS A 198 5.78 7.00 11.02
C LYS A 198 5.65 8.49 10.69
N ILE A 199 5.10 8.80 9.51
CA ILE A 199 4.78 10.16 9.09
C ILE A 199 3.53 10.63 9.86
N PRO A 200 3.62 11.72 10.65
CA PRO A 200 2.50 12.18 11.47
C PRO A 200 1.44 12.95 10.65
N ASN A 201 0.46 13.50 11.35
CA ASN A 201 -0.51 14.49 10.84
C ASN A 201 -1.50 13.98 9.77
N ALA A 202 -1.79 12.68 9.72
CA ALA A 202 -2.99 12.21 9.05
C ALA A 202 -4.23 12.84 9.73
N MET A 203 -5.13 13.40 8.93
CA MET A 203 -6.33 14.10 9.41
C MET A 203 -7.56 13.63 8.63
N GLY A 204 -8.75 13.88 9.19
CA GLY A 204 -10.01 13.56 8.52
C GLY A 204 -10.08 12.10 8.10
N ASP A 205 -10.15 11.87 6.80
CA ASP A 205 -10.34 10.56 6.20
C ASP A 205 -9.04 9.75 6.10
N GLU A 206 -7.92 10.39 5.81
CA GLU A 206 -6.59 9.73 5.87
C GLU A 206 -6.27 9.26 7.29
N LEU A 207 -6.75 9.99 8.32
CA LEU A 207 -6.62 9.52 9.70
C LEU A 207 -7.34 8.20 9.91
N LYS A 208 -8.47 7.93 9.24
CA LYS A 208 -9.16 6.65 9.36
C LYS A 208 -8.35 5.50 8.78
N ASN A 209 -7.58 5.76 7.73
CA ASN A 209 -6.70 4.79 7.11
C ASN A 209 -5.37 4.61 7.86
N ALA A 210 -4.95 5.62 8.62
CA ALA A 210 -3.68 5.63 9.37
C ALA A 210 -3.80 5.29 10.86
N ASN A 211 -5.02 5.30 11.41
CA ASN A 211 -5.28 5.00 12.81
C ASN A 211 -5.55 3.51 13.02
N ASN A 212 -5.30 3.03 14.23
CA ASN A 212 -5.49 1.61 14.57
C ASN A 212 -6.97 1.30 14.87
N THR A 213 -7.90 1.80 14.04
CA THR A 213 -9.33 1.52 14.14
C THR A 213 -9.81 0.66 12.98
N GLN A 214 -10.89 -0.09 13.19
CA GLN A 214 -11.45 -1.03 12.21
C GLN A 214 -12.32 -0.34 11.15
N THR A 215 -12.17 0.97 10.95
CA THR A 215 -12.93 1.75 9.97
C THR A 215 -11.97 2.41 9.00
N PHE A 216 -12.05 2.00 7.73
CA PHE A 216 -11.23 2.53 6.65
C PHE A 216 -12.09 3.30 5.65
N VAL A 217 -11.48 4.23 4.93
CA VAL A 217 -12.12 5.06 3.93
C VAL A 217 -11.53 4.75 2.55
N ALA A 218 -12.40 4.41 1.60
CA ALA A 218 -12.06 4.39 0.19
C ALA A 218 -12.89 5.45 -0.54
N SER A 219 -12.22 6.40 -1.18
CA SER A 219 -12.84 7.51 -1.89
C SER A 219 -12.08 7.85 -3.16
N THR A 220 -12.69 8.64 -4.04
CA THR A 220 -11.98 9.23 -5.19
C THR A 220 -10.93 10.23 -4.70
N PRO A 221 -9.72 10.24 -5.29
CA PRO A 221 -8.68 11.18 -4.87
C PRO A 221 -9.14 12.65 -4.93
N THR A 222 -8.79 13.40 -3.91
CA THR A 222 -8.99 14.86 -3.80
C THR A 222 -7.66 15.50 -3.37
N PRO A 223 -7.52 16.84 -3.39
CA PRO A 223 -6.32 17.49 -2.89
C PRO A 223 -5.95 17.12 -1.44
N ASP A 224 -6.95 16.75 -0.63
CA ASP A 224 -6.79 16.44 0.80
C ASP A 224 -6.95 14.93 1.11
N PHE A 225 -7.04 14.07 0.08
CA PHE A 225 -7.16 12.62 0.24
C PHE A 225 -6.62 11.91 -0.99
N ASP A 226 -5.52 11.18 -0.85
CA ASP A 226 -4.91 10.41 -1.94
C ASP A 226 -4.56 8.96 -1.57
N ASP A 227 -5.01 8.49 -0.41
CA ASP A 227 -4.88 7.10 0.00
C ASP A 227 -5.57 6.15 -0.99
N GLN A 228 -4.87 5.06 -1.33
CA GLN A 228 -5.39 3.95 -2.10
C GLN A 228 -5.42 2.71 -1.23
N LEU A 229 -6.51 1.94 -1.26
CA LEU A 229 -6.59 0.71 -0.48
C LEU A 229 -7.26 -0.43 -1.24
N VAL A 230 -6.90 -1.63 -0.85
CA VAL A 230 -7.58 -2.88 -1.24
C VAL A 230 -7.87 -3.70 0.01
N TRP A 231 -8.86 -4.57 -0.09
CA TRP A 231 -9.27 -5.40 1.04
C TRP A 231 -9.56 -6.85 0.64
N ILE A 232 -9.50 -7.70 1.65
CA ILE A 232 -9.84 -9.12 1.57
C ILE A 232 -11.14 -9.33 2.36
N SER A 233 -12.21 -9.70 1.66
CA SER A 233 -13.45 -10.14 2.29
C SER A 233 -13.25 -11.50 2.96
N GLN A 234 -13.85 -11.69 4.15
CA GLN A 234 -13.85 -13.00 4.80
C GLN A 234 -14.42 -14.12 3.91
N HIS A 235 -15.38 -13.81 3.03
CA HIS A 235 -16.02 -14.81 2.18
C HIS A 235 -15.08 -15.32 1.09
N ILE A 236 -14.31 -14.41 0.47
CA ILE A 236 -13.31 -14.77 -0.53
C ILE A 236 -12.19 -15.59 0.13
N LEU A 237 -11.70 -15.14 1.29
CA LEU A 237 -10.68 -15.85 2.05
C LEU A 237 -11.11 -17.30 2.34
N LYS A 238 -12.29 -17.48 2.97
CA LYS A 238 -12.83 -18.80 3.28
C LYS A 238 -13.00 -19.66 2.02
N SER A 239 -13.55 -19.10 0.94
CA SER A 239 -13.71 -19.81 -0.33
C SER A 239 -12.37 -20.32 -0.88
N ARG A 240 -11.30 -19.52 -0.81
CA ARG A 240 -9.97 -19.95 -1.24
C ARG A 240 -9.41 -21.07 -0.37
N LEU A 241 -9.62 -21.03 0.94
CA LEU A 241 -9.16 -22.08 1.86
C LEU A 241 -9.94 -23.39 1.70
N VAL A 242 -11.25 -23.34 1.44
CA VAL A 242 -12.04 -24.54 1.09
C VAL A 242 -11.51 -25.17 -0.20
N ALA A 243 -11.18 -24.36 -1.21
CA ALA A 243 -10.69 -24.86 -2.50
C ALA A 243 -9.35 -25.62 -2.40
N VAL A 244 -8.54 -25.36 -1.37
CA VAL A 244 -7.29 -26.08 -1.10
C VAL A 244 -7.39 -27.09 0.04
N GLY A 245 -8.62 -27.36 0.52
CA GLY A 245 -8.87 -28.33 1.59
C GLY A 245 -8.27 -27.94 2.94
N LYS A 246 -8.11 -26.63 3.19
CA LYS A 246 -7.70 -26.09 4.50
C LYS A 246 -8.89 -25.91 5.45
N LEU A 247 -10.08 -25.72 4.88
CA LEU A 247 -11.36 -25.72 5.58
C LEU A 247 -12.22 -26.85 5.01
N PRO A 248 -13.08 -27.46 5.86
CA PRO A 248 -14.00 -28.50 5.43
C PRO A 248 -15.07 -27.98 4.46
#